data_AF-A0A2S6Q9L5-F1
#
_entry.id   AF-A0A2S6Q9L5-F1
#
_cell.length_a   1.000
_cell.length_b   1.000
_cell.length_c   1.000
_cell.angle_alpha   90.00
_cell.angle_beta   90.00
_cell.angle_gamma   90.00
#
_symmetry.space_group_name_H-M   'P 1'
#
loop_
_entity.id
_entity.type
_entity.pdbx_description
1 polymer ?
#
loop_
_entity_poly.entity_id
_entity_poly.type
_entity_poly.pdbx_seq_one_letter_code
_entity_poly.pdbx_strand_id
1 'polypeptide(L)' 'MTDSPYEKFGNSNWAQCPKCEHWFHIAPDLLKMKDVDLICPGCGHPFASSKAKEILEI' A
#
# COMPACT_ATOMS: atom_id res chain seq x y z
N MET A 1 13.70 17.95 -21.80
CA MET A 1 13.91 16.80 -20.90
C MET A 1 15.04 17.26 -19.98
N THR A 2 14.91 17.43 -18.69
CA THR A 2 14.23 16.69 -17.61
C THR A 2 14.54 17.54 -16.37
N ASP A 3 13.62 17.80 -15.45
CA ASP A 3 13.49 17.02 -14.23
C ASP A 3 12.41 17.76 -13.43
N SER A 4 11.17 17.28 -13.48
CA SER A 4 10.20 17.72 -12.49
C SER A 4 10.66 17.12 -11.16
N PRO A 5 10.86 17.91 -10.10
CA PRO A 5 11.05 17.35 -8.79
C PRO A 5 9.74 16.62 -8.48
N TYR A 6 9.72 15.31 -8.68
CA TYR A 6 8.72 14.45 -8.06
C TYR A 6 9.02 14.58 -6.57
N GLU A 7 8.46 15.63 -5.96
CA GLU A 7 8.30 15.75 -4.53
C GLU A 7 7.62 14.45 -4.14
N LYS A 8 8.41 13.53 -3.58
CA LYS A 8 7.91 12.36 -2.89
C LYS A 8 7.24 12.87 -1.64
N PHE A 9 6.09 13.54 -1.79
CA PHE A 9 5.14 13.72 -0.73
C PHE A 9 4.83 12.31 -0.26
N GLY A 10 5.48 11.94 0.84
CA GLY A 10 5.35 10.67 1.50
C GLY A 10 3.97 10.59 2.13
N ASN A 11 2.93 10.52 1.30
CA ASN A 11 1.63 10.01 1.70
C ASN A 11 1.85 8.50 1.84
N SER A 12 2.48 8.08 2.93
CA SER A 12 2.78 6.68 3.17
C SER A 12 1.58 6.08 3.87
N ASN A 13 0.67 5.52 3.09
CA ASN A 13 -0.44 4.79 3.67
C ASN A 13 0.10 3.46 4.19
N TRP A 14 -0.36 3.06 5.36
CA TRP A 14 0.02 1.78 5.94
C TRP A 14 -1.12 0.81 5.75
N ALA A 15 -0.82 -0.38 5.21
CA ALA A 15 -1.77 -1.48 5.16
C ALA A 15 -1.33 -2.58 6.11
N GLN A 16 -2.30 -3.11 6.86
CA GLN A 16 -2.12 -4.29 7.66
C GLN A 16 -2.60 -5.53 6.90
N CYS A 17 -1.70 -6.52 6.75
CA CYS A 17 -2.05 -7.77 6.10
C CYS A 17 -3.06 -8.57 6.95
N PRO A 18 -4.16 -9.08 6.37
CA PRO A 18 -5.16 -9.86 7.12
C PRO A 18 -4.68 -11.25 7.55
N LYS A 19 -3.59 -11.76 6.95
CA LYS A 19 -3.07 -13.11 7.18
C LYS A 19 -2.01 -13.17 8.29
N CYS A 20 -1.05 -12.24 8.25
CA CYS A 20 0.07 -12.22 9.17
C CYS A 20 0.11 -10.97 10.06
N GLU A 21 -0.89 -10.10 9.94
CA GLU A 21 -1.04 -8.86 10.72
C GLU A 21 0.15 -7.90 10.58
N HIS A 22 0.98 -8.12 9.56
CA HIS A 22 2.17 -7.33 9.27
C HIS A 22 1.78 -6.00 8.64
N TRP A 23 2.36 -4.94 9.17
CA TRP A 23 2.20 -3.58 8.69
C TRP A 23 3.26 -3.28 7.63
N PHE A 24 2.84 -2.73 6.50
CA PHE A 24 3.75 -2.32 5.45
C PHE A 24 3.25 -1.06 4.76
N HIS A 25 4.20 -0.33 4.19
CA HIS A 25 3.92 0.90 3.45
C HIS A 25 3.37 0.56 2.07
N ILE A 26 2.29 1.24 1.70
CA ILE A 26 1.70 1.18 0.38
C ILE A 26 1.49 2.59 -0.15
N ALA A 27 1.65 2.72 -1.47
CA ALA A 27 1.33 3.99 -2.12
C ALA A 27 -0.20 4.19 -2.10
N PRO A 28 -0.69 5.40 -1.75
CA PRO A 28 -2.12 5.71 -1.70
C PRO A 28 -2.80 5.55 -3.05
N ASP A 29 -2.04 5.72 -4.13
CA ASP A 29 -2.53 5.53 -5.49
C ASP A 29 -2.97 4.07 -5.73
N LEU A 30 -2.21 3.10 -5.20
CA LEU A 30 -2.57 1.66 -5.26
C LEU A 30 -3.81 1.35 -4.41
N LEU A 31 -4.04 2.14 -3.37
CA LEU A 31 -5.19 2.04 -2.48
C LEU A 31 -6.48 2.51 -3.17
N LYS A 32 -6.37 3.54 -4.02
CA LYS A 32 -7.45 4.04 -4.88
C LYS A 32 -7.74 3.11 -6.06
N MET A 33 -6.73 2.34 -6.51
CA MET A 33 -6.90 1.34 -7.56
C MET A 33 -7.57 0.07 -6.98
N LYS A 34 -8.86 -0.10 -7.29
CA LYS A 34 -9.65 -1.29 -6.86
C LYS A 34 -9.17 -2.61 -7.47
N ASP A 35 -8.36 -2.55 -8.52
CA ASP A 35 -7.95 -3.71 -9.32
C ASP A 35 -6.51 -4.15 -9.06
N VAL A 36 -5.86 -3.61 -8.01
CA VAL A 36 -4.48 -3.97 -7.68
C VAL A 36 -4.44 -4.89 -6.46
N ASP A 37 -3.85 -6.06 -6.65
CA ASP A 37 -3.45 -6.94 -5.56
C ASP A 37 -2.16 -6.43 -4.89
N LEU A 38 -2.25 -6.19 -3.59
CA LEU A 38 -1.10 -5.88 -2.75
C LEU A 38 -0.45 -7.18 -2.29
N ILE A 39 0.87 -7.27 -2.43
CA ILE A 39 1.63 -8.43 -1.96
C ILE A 39 2.22 -8.08 -0.60
N CYS A 40 1.85 -8.85 0.44
CA CYS A 40 2.46 -8.68 1.75
C CYS A 40 3.94 -9.07 1.72
N PRO A 41 4.90 -8.19 2.10
CA PRO A 41 6.32 -8.56 2.16
C PRO A 41 6.64 -9.56 3.28
N GLY A 42 5.80 -9.64 4.33
CA GLY A 42 6.03 -10.55 5.46
C GLY A 42 5.64 -12.00 5.17
N CYS A 43 4.51 -12.23 4.49
CA CYS A 43 4.01 -13.58 4.20
C CYS A 43 3.96 -13.95 2.71
N GLY A 44 4.24 -13.00 1.81
CA GLY A 44 4.13 -13.18 0.36
C GLY A 44 2.70 -13.34 -0.14
N HIS A 45 1.68 -13.16 0.71
CA HIS A 45 0.28 -13.35 0.30
C HIS A 45 -0.20 -12.16 -0.54
N PRO A 46 -0.67 -12.38 -1.78
CA PRO A 46 -1.36 -11.37 -2.55
C PRO A 46 -2.78 -11.19 -2.00
N PHE A 47 -3.18 -9.95 -1.75
CA PHE A 47 -4.54 -9.62 -1.34
C PHE A 47 -4.93 -8.24 -1.89
N ALA A 48 -6.18 -8.10 -2.30
CA ALA A 48 -6.71 -6.80 -2.71
C ALA A 48 -6.62 -5.78 -1.56
N SER A 49 -6.40 -4.50 -1.89
CA SER A 49 -6.43 -3.39 -0.93
C SER A 49 -7.71 -3.38 -0.08
N SER A 50 -8.86 -3.74 -0.65
CA SER A 50 -10.14 -3.86 0.07
C SER A 50 -10.20 -5.01 1.09
N LYS A 51 -9.28 -5.99 1.02
CA LYS A 51 -9.13 -7.08 1.99
C LYS A 51 -8.09 -6.78 3.06
N ALA A 52 -7.44 -5.61 3.04
CA ALA A 52 -6.58 -5.18 4.13
C ALA A 52 -7.38 -5.19 5.44
N LYS A 53 -6.75 -5.68 6.52
CA LYS A 53 -7.41 -5.73 7.83
C LYS A 53 -7.66 -4.33 8.36
N GLU A 54 -6.66 -3.46 8.18
CA GLU A 54 -6.71 -2.06 8.57
C GLU A 54 -5.84 -1.25 7.60
N ILE A 55 -6.24 0.00 7.37
CA ILE A 55 -5.50 0.94 6.55
C ILE A 55 -5.38 2.24 7.34
N LEU A 56 -4.15 2.71 7.52
CA LEU A 56 -3.87 3.99 8.14
C LEU A 56 -3.43 4.99 7.06
N GLU A 57 -4.24 6.03 6.89
CA GLU A 57 -3.91 7.18 6.04
C GLU A 57 -3.35 8.27 6.95
N ILE A 58 -2.10 8.68 6.72
CA ILE A 58 -1.39 9.74 7.47
C ILE A 58 -1.12 10.94 6.60
#